data_AF-A0A7Y2HKB6-F1
#
_entry.id   AF-A0A7Y2HKB6-F1
#
_cell.length_a   1.000
_cell.length_b   1.000
_cell.length_c   1.000
_cell.angle_alpha   90.00
_cell.angle_beta   90.00
_cell.angle_gamma   90.00
#
_symmetry.space_group_name_H-M   'P 1'
#
loop_
_entity.id
_entity.type
_entity.pdbx_description
1 polymer ?
#
loop_
_entity_poly.entity_id
_entity_poly.type
_entity_poly.pdbx_seq_one_letter_code
_entity_poly.pdbx_strand_id
1 'polypeptide(L)'
;MKRSLLFFAILLGISASLISQDFAIIHYHRCDGNYGDYSSADFNDFWGVHVWTGAENPTMWPDPVKAIAFDDYGAIFEIPLVDGATELAFIIHRGDTKDIGPDQMYDLSNGYETWVISGEESAGQYIHYPSFSLATGSQNYCGPPAMATIHYLRCAGDYGDYTSNDFNNFWGLHVWTGSATPTSWPDPIKASGIDAFGAFFEVPLLPGVTELAFIIHRGDLKDPGGDEMLNIEMNGQDLWIISGDNNGLINNQYYSMADAISSPYYCGELSVATIHYSRCDRDFGNFNSNDFNNYWGIHVWTGALNPTMWQEPIKPIGEDDFGLIYEVPLMSMATELNFIIHKGDEKDPAPDQSLDLVNTGNEVWLISGDYEVSGFVQYISLFAATNSALYCGFAIPTLSQWGFIILALLLVVVSVAGIRQNKLVHLK
;
A
#
# COMPACT_ATOMS: atom_id res chain seq x y z
N MET A 1 4.98 46.90 17.66
CA MET A 1 5.26 47.44 16.31
C MET A 1 6.13 46.45 15.57
N LYS A 2 5.62 45.93 14.44
CA LYS A 2 6.26 44.95 13.55
C LYS A 2 7.50 45.51 12.86
N ARG A 3 8.56 44.70 12.70
CA ARG A 3 9.51 44.67 11.55
C ARG A 3 10.12 43.25 11.49
N SER A 4 9.52 42.34 10.73
CA SER A 4 9.85 41.98 9.33
C SER A 4 11.09 41.09 9.20
N LEU A 5 10.80 39.81 8.91
CA LEU A 5 11.70 38.76 8.42
C LEU A 5 12.43 39.19 7.13
N LEU A 6 13.72 38.89 7.05
CA LEU A 6 14.38 38.47 5.81
C LEU A 6 15.07 37.13 6.11
N PHE A 7 14.58 36.05 5.50
CA PHE A 7 15.26 34.76 5.46
C PHE A 7 16.36 34.82 4.40
N PHE A 8 17.61 34.69 4.81
CA PHE A 8 18.72 34.31 3.95
C PHE A 8 18.87 32.80 4.09
N ALA A 9 18.65 32.05 3.01
CA ALA A 9 18.96 30.62 2.96
C ALA A 9 20.49 30.46 2.99
N ILE A 10 21.02 30.08 4.16
CA ILE A 10 22.41 29.63 4.29
C ILE A 10 22.40 28.13 4.09
N LEU A 11 23.13 27.72 3.06
CA LEU A 11 23.55 26.36 2.74
C LEU A 11 24.21 25.73 3.98
N LEU A 12 23.47 24.89 4.72
CA LEU A 12 24.03 24.02 5.75
C LEU A 12 24.07 22.62 5.18
N GLY A 13 25.29 22.09 5.04
CA GLY A 13 25.51 20.69 4.74
C GLY A 13 24.78 19.84 5.77
N ILE A 14 24.00 18.89 5.27
CA ILE A 14 23.37 17.87 6.08
C ILE A 14 24.50 17.01 6.63
N SER A 15 24.96 17.32 7.83
CA SER A 15 25.57 16.34 8.70
C SER A 15 24.52 15.25 8.93
N ALA A 16 24.82 14.02 8.53
CA ALA A 16 24.02 12.86 8.91
C ALA A 16 23.81 12.91 10.42
N SER A 17 22.57 13.15 10.86
CA SER A 17 22.24 12.87 12.25
C SER A 17 22.30 11.36 12.38
N LEU A 18 23.30 10.86 13.11
CA LEU A 18 23.17 9.56 13.76
C LEU A 18 21.90 9.65 14.61
N ILE A 19 20.82 9.03 14.15
CA ILE A 19 19.72 8.72 15.04
C ILE A 19 20.32 7.71 16.01
N SER A 20 20.66 8.17 17.22
CA SER A 20 20.83 7.27 18.35
C SER A 20 19.51 6.50 18.43
N GLN A 21 19.51 5.18 18.20
CA GLN A 21 18.36 4.40 18.59
C GLN A 21 18.34 4.39 20.11
N ASP A 22 17.23 4.85 20.70
CA ASP A 22 17.11 5.07 22.15
C ASP A 22 16.96 3.75 22.93
N PHE A 23 16.90 2.60 22.25
CA PHE A 23 16.66 1.29 22.86
C PHE A 23 17.40 0.16 22.14
N ALA A 24 17.65 -0.92 22.88
CA ALA A 24 17.98 -2.23 22.35
C ALA A 24 16.80 -3.19 22.53
N ILE A 25 16.55 -4.04 21.54
CA ILE A 25 15.53 -5.09 21.55
C ILE A 25 16.21 -6.46 21.72
N ILE A 26 15.77 -7.22 22.72
CA ILE A 26 16.20 -8.61 22.93
C ILE A 26 14.99 -9.51 22.70
N HIS A 27 15.11 -10.39 21.71
CA HIS A 27 14.18 -11.47 21.42
C HIS A 27 14.65 -12.75 22.10
N TYR A 28 13.79 -13.37 22.89
CA TYR A 28 14.14 -14.53 23.71
C TYR A 28 13.24 -15.74 23.46
N HIS A 29 13.82 -16.79 22.89
CA HIS A 29 13.12 -18.04 22.59
C HIS A 29 13.33 -19.09 23.68
N ARG A 30 12.24 -19.74 24.09
CA ARG A 30 12.27 -20.90 25.00
C ARG A 30 11.52 -22.08 24.39
N CYS A 31 12.22 -23.20 24.24
CA CYS A 31 11.62 -24.41 23.70
C CYS A 31 10.54 -25.06 24.56
N ASP A 32 10.55 -24.80 25.87
CA ASP A 32 9.50 -25.27 26.76
C ASP A 32 8.27 -24.35 26.79
N GLY A 33 8.31 -23.21 26.07
CA GLY A 33 7.26 -22.18 26.07
C GLY A 33 7.00 -21.55 27.44
N ASN A 34 7.82 -21.86 28.45
CA ASN A 34 7.58 -21.46 29.83
C ASN A 34 8.21 -20.11 30.13
N TYR A 35 7.54 -19.03 29.71
CA TYR A 35 7.95 -17.66 30.00
C TYR A 35 7.53 -17.19 31.41
N GLY A 36 6.46 -17.78 31.94
CA GLY A 36 5.92 -17.45 33.26
C GLY A 36 4.89 -16.32 33.24
N ASP A 37 4.48 -15.84 34.41
CA ASP A 37 3.48 -14.78 34.57
C ASP A 37 4.14 -13.41 34.73
N TYR A 38 4.38 -12.73 33.62
CA TYR A 38 4.98 -11.40 33.59
C TYR A 38 4.05 -10.29 34.13
N SER A 39 2.77 -10.59 34.37
CA SER A 39 1.87 -9.66 35.08
C SER A 39 2.12 -9.66 36.60
N SER A 40 2.74 -10.72 37.14
CA SER A 40 3.10 -10.82 38.56
C SER A 40 4.16 -9.80 38.95
N ALA A 41 4.09 -9.29 40.19
CA ALA A 41 5.14 -8.46 40.78
C ALA A 41 6.28 -9.30 41.38
N ASP A 42 6.11 -10.61 41.50
CA ASP A 42 7.14 -11.52 42.01
C ASP A 42 8.04 -11.99 40.87
N PHE A 43 9.32 -11.60 40.88
CA PHE A 43 10.31 -11.98 39.88
C PHE A 43 10.59 -13.49 39.80
N ASN A 44 10.07 -14.30 40.74
CA ASN A 44 10.09 -15.76 40.65
C ASN A 44 9.07 -16.33 39.66
N ASP A 45 8.06 -15.53 39.26
CA ASP A 45 6.96 -16.01 38.44
C ASP A 45 7.22 -15.90 36.94
N PHE A 46 8.24 -15.13 36.51
CA PHE A 46 8.53 -14.86 35.09
C PHE A 46 10.03 -14.81 34.79
N TRP A 47 10.39 -15.03 33.52
CA TRP A 47 11.73 -14.71 33.02
C TRP A 47 11.82 -13.22 32.68
N GLY A 48 12.77 -12.50 33.28
CA GLY A 48 13.04 -11.09 33.02
C GLY A 48 14.51 -10.83 32.70
N VAL A 49 14.80 -9.62 32.22
CA VAL A 49 16.15 -9.18 31.86
C VAL A 49 16.69 -8.24 32.93
N HIS A 50 17.73 -8.66 33.64
CA HIS A 50 18.53 -7.78 34.49
C HIS A 50 19.56 -7.05 33.63
N VAL A 51 19.65 -5.73 33.71
CA VAL A 51 20.51 -4.90 32.84
C VAL A 51 21.31 -3.89 33.65
N TRP A 52 22.50 -3.53 33.17
CA TRP A 52 23.32 -2.49 33.82
C TRP A 52 24.10 -1.64 32.82
N THR A 53 25.26 -2.10 32.32
CA THR A 53 26.11 -1.32 31.41
C THR A 53 25.34 -1.04 30.13
N GLY A 54 25.35 0.22 29.67
CA GLY A 54 24.66 0.65 28.46
C GLY A 54 23.17 0.96 28.63
N ALA A 55 22.50 0.37 29.62
CA ALA A 55 21.09 0.65 29.89
C ALA A 55 20.90 2.01 30.58
N GLU A 56 19.92 2.80 30.13
CA GLU A 56 19.54 4.06 30.75
C GLU A 56 19.03 3.85 32.19
N ASN A 57 18.31 2.75 32.39
CA ASN A 57 17.70 2.38 33.66
C ASN A 57 18.21 0.99 34.12
N PRO A 58 19.40 0.91 34.75
CA PRO A 58 19.89 -0.32 35.36
C PRO A 58 18.88 -0.89 36.36
N THR A 59 18.63 -2.19 36.28
CA THR A 59 17.65 -2.83 37.17
C THR A 59 18.28 -3.27 38.49
N MET A 60 17.43 -3.47 39.50
CA MET A 60 17.80 -4.22 40.69
C MET A 60 17.49 -5.69 40.46
N TRP A 61 18.24 -6.59 41.11
CA TRP A 61 18.04 -8.05 40.96
C TRP A 61 16.58 -8.53 41.10
N PRO A 62 15.80 -8.12 42.12
CA PRO A 62 14.41 -8.57 42.27
C PRO A 62 13.40 -7.81 41.39
N ASP A 63 13.86 -6.93 40.50
CA ASP A 63 13.01 -6.10 39.63
C ASP A 63 13.57 -6.04 38.19
N PRO A 64 13.68 -7.20 37.50
CA PRO A 64 14.17 -7.24 36.12
C PRO A 64 13.16 -6.66 35.13
N VAL A 65 13.65 -6.27 33.95
CA VAL A 65 12.81 -5.82 32.84
C VAL A 65 11.89 -6.97 32.42
N LYS A 66 10.61 -6.67 32.26
CA LYS A 66 9.56 -7.60 31.82
C LYS A 66 9.42 -7.57 30.31
N ALA A 67 8.96 -8.68 29.75
CA ALA A 67 8.60 -8.72 28.33
C ALA A 67 7.50 -7.68 28.05
N ILE A 68 7.68 -6.89 27.01
CA ILE A 68 6.70 -5.89 26.56
C ILE A 68 5.67 -6.49 25.60
N ALA A 69 6.06 -7.57 24.90
CA ALA A 69 5.27 -8.25 23.91
C ALA A 69 5.80 -9.68 23.68
N PHE A 70 5.05 -10.43 22.87
CA PHE A 70 5.44 -11.72 22.34
C PHE A 70 5.18 -11.75 20.85
N ASP A 71 6.10 -12.32 20.08
CA ASP A 71 5.93 -12.64 18.67
C ASP A 71 6.07 -14.16 18.44
N ASP A 72 6.15 -14.57 17.16
CA ASP A 72 6.32 -15.98 16.79
C ASP A 72 7.68 -16.56 17.20
N TYR A 73 8.66 -15.72 17.53
CA TYR A 73 9.94 -16.15 18.10
C TYR A 73 9.83 -16.35 19.61
N GLY A 74 9.26 -15.42 20.36
CA GLY A 74 9.21 -15.51 21.81
C GLY A 74 8.97 -14.20 22.52
N ALA A 75 9.58 -14.03 23.69
CA ALA A 75 9.45 -12.82 24.50
C ALA A 75 10.29 -11.68 23.93
N ILE A 76 9.72 -10.48 23.86
CA ILE A 76 10.38 -9.26 23.41
C ILE A 76 10.64 -8.35 24.60
N PHE A 77 11.89 -7.93 24.79
CA PHE A 77 12.31 -6.97 25.80
C PHE A 77 12.87 -5.72 25.13
N GLU A 78 12.36 -4.55 25.53
CA GLU A 78 12.89 -3.25 25.11
C GLU A 78 13.69 -2.63 26.25
N ILE A 79 14.95 -2.32 25.98
CA ILE A 79 15.91 -1.79 26.94
C ILE A 79 16.32 -0.38 26.51
N PRO A 80 15.81 0.68 27.17
CA PRO A 80 16.29 2.03 26.93
C PRO A 80 17.79 2.14 27.17
N LEU A 81 18.50 2.80 26.25
CA LEU A 81 19.97 2.93 26.26
C LEU A 81 20.42 4.33 26.67
N VAL A 82 21.59 4.42 27.28
CA VAL A 82 22.29 5.70 27.47
C VAL A 82 22.77 6.20 26.12
N ASP A 83 22.67 7.51 25.86
CA ASP A 83 23.23 8.16 24.67
C ASP A 83 24.67 7.70 24.38
N GLY A 84 24.87 7.10 23.20
CA GLY A 84 26.18 6.64 22.75
C GLY A 84 26.68 5.34 23.40
N ALA A 85 25.79 4.54 24.00
CA ALA A 85 26.13 3.19 24.46
C ALA A 85 26.73 2.36 23.31
N THR A 86 27.85 1.69 23.59
CA THR A 86 28.53 0.78 22.64
C THR A 86 28.33 -0.69 23.00
N GLU A 87 27.88 -0.96 24.22
CA GLU A 87 27.64 -2.31 24.73
C GLU A 87 26.46 -2.32 25.69
N LEU A 88 25.71 -3.41 25.72
CA LEU A 88 24.66 -3.69 26.69
C LEU A 88 25.02 -4.92 27.50
N ALA A 89 25.09 -4.77 28.82
CA ALA A 89 25.36 -5.90 29.70
C ALA A 89 24.08 -6.33 30.43
N PHE A 90 23.81 -7.64 30.38
CA PHE A 90 22.53 -8.20 30.84
C PHE A 90 22.63 -9.65 31.36
N ILE A 91 21.58 -10.10 32.03
CA ILE A 91 21.32 -11.50 32.41
C ILE A 91 19.82 -11.75 32.22
N ILE A 92 19.45 -12.89 31.65
CA ILE A 92 18.06 -13.37 31.65
C ILE A 92 17.87 -14.28 32.86
N HIS A 93 16.87 -14.04 33.72
CA HIS A 93 16.66 -14.85 34.93
C HIS A 93 15.20 -14.91 35.37
N ARG A 94 14.88 -15.96 36.15
CA ARG A 94 13.64 -16.14 36.90
C ARG A 94 13.99 -16.44 38.35
N GLY A 95 13.59 -15.57 39.27
CA GLY A 95 14.08 -15.65 40.64
C GLY A 95 15.61 -15.57 40.66
N ASP A 96 16.24 -16.43 41.46
CA ASP A 96 17.71 -16.59 41.49
C ASP A 96 18.24 -17.54 40.39
N THR A 97 17.38 -18.05 39.51
CA THR A 97 17.77 -18.95 38.42
C THR A 97 18.08 -18.13 37.17
N LYS A 98 19.36 -18.06 36.79
CA LYS A 98 19.78 -17.49 35.52
C LYS A 98 19.53 -18.45 34.37
N ASP A 99 19.15 -17.93 33.22
CA ASP A 99 19.28 -18.62 31.94
C ASP A 99 20.64 -18.24 31.37
N ILE A 100 21.45 -19.29 31.21
CA ILE A 100 22.92 -19.35 31.26
C ILE A 100 23.55 -18.67 32.50
N GLY A 101 24.68 -19.21 32.95
CA GLY A 101 25.26 -18.86 34.26
C GLY A 101 26.06 -17.54 34.32
N PRO A 102 26.90 -17.24 33.31
CA PRO A 102 27.71 -16.02 33.29
C PRO A 102 26.92 -14.75 32.96
N ASP A 103 27.55 -13.61 33.23
CA ASP A 103 27.03 -12.30 32.84
C ASP A 103 27.25 -12.10 31.34
N GLN A 104 26.27 -11.48 30.66
CA GLN A 104 26.26 -11.34 29.21
C GLN A 104 26.64 -9.93 28.80
N MET A 105 27.28 -9.81 27.64
CA MET A 105 27.67 -8.53 27.07
C MET A 105 27.42 -8.55 25.56
N TYR A 106 26.49 -7.71 25.11
CA TYR A 106 26.16 -7.53 23.71
C TYR A 106 26.85 -6.27 23.16
N ASP A 107 27.62 -6.45 22.09
CA ASP A 107 28.28 -5.35 21.38
C ASP A 107 27.28 -4.70 20.40
N LEU A 108 26.90 -3.45 20.68
CA LEU A 108 25.88 -2.69 19.93
C LEU A 108 26.39 -2.24 18.55
N SER A 109 27.68 -2.46 18.22
CA SER A 109 28.15 -2.31 16.84
C SER A 109 27.58 -3.37 15.89
N ASN A 110 27.02 -4.46 16.43
CA ASN A 110 26.31 -5.49 15.66
C ASN A 110 24.83 -5.16 15.42
N GLY A 111 24.35 -4.01 15.91
CA GLY A 111 22.95 -3.59 15.84
C GLY A 111 22.34 -3.35 17.21
N TYR A 112 21.07 -2.93 17.21
CA TYR A 112 20.27 -2.66 18.40
C TYR A 112 19.18 -3.71 18.61
N GLU A 113 19.22 -4.81 17.88
CA GLU A 113 18.25 -5.89 17.96
C GLU A 113 18.98 -7.23 17.88
N THR A 114 18.67 -8.15 18.78
CA THR A 114 19.30 -9.47 18.84
C THR A 114 18.33 -10.55 19.26
N TRP A 115 18.54 -11.75 18.72
CA TRP A 115 17.79 -12.96 19.07
C TRP A 115 18.69 -13.92 19.83
N VAL A 116 18.17 -14.47 20.93
CA VAL A 116 18.85 -15.45 21.78
C VAL A 116 17.93 -16.62 22.11
N ILE A 117 18.50 -17.82 22.17
CA ILE A 117 17.79 -19.06 22.47
C ILE A 117 18.18 -19.55 23.86
N SER A 118 17.19 -19.91 24.67
CA SER A 118 17.40 -20.40 26.03
C SER A 118 18.36 -21.59 26.08
N GLY A 119 19.37 -21.49 26.95
CA GLY A 119 20.41 -22.50 27.11
C GLY A 119 21.40 -22.64 25.95
N GLU A 120 21.26 -21.88 24.86
CA GLU A 120 22.20 -21.89 23.75
C GLU A 120 23.36 -20.92 24.01
N GLU A 121 24.56 -21.47 24.20
CA GLU A 121 25.75 -20.68 24.47
C GLU A 121 26.98 -21.15 23.70
N SER A 122 27.92 -20.22 23.53
CA SER A 122 29.30 -20.49 23.15
C SER A 122 30.22 -19.92 24.21
N ALA A 123 31.00 -20.79 24.88
CA ALA A 123 31.92 -20.41 25.95
C ALA A 123 31.29 -19.58 27.09
N GLY A 124 30.07 -19.92 27.51
CA GLY A 124 29.39 -19.21 28.61
C GLY A 124 28.66 -17.93 28.21
N GLN A 125 28.63 -17.57 26.93
CA GLN A 125 27.92 -16.41 26.41
C GLN A 125 26.82 -16.85 25.47
N TYR A 126 25.71 -16.12 25.42
CA TYR A 126 24.67 -16.35 24.42
C TYR A 126 25.26 -16.27 23.02
N ILE A 127 24.75 -17.13 22.14
CA ILE A 127 24.92 -16.89 20.71
C ILE A 127 23.92 -15.80 20.32
N HIS A 128 24.46 -14.64 19.94
CA HIS A 128 23.68 -13.50 19.47
C HIS A 128 23.42 -13.61 17.98
N TYR A 129 22.17 -13.84 17.61
CA TYR A 129 21.78 -13.81 16.21
C TYR A 129 21.37 -12.38 15.82
N PRO A 130 21.81 -11.86 14.66
CA PRO A 130 21.49 -10.51 14.22
C PRO A 130 20.16 -10.44 13.44
N SER A 131 19.49 -11.58 13.20
CA SER A 131 18.17 -11.62 12.56
C SER A 131 17.39 -12.87 12.99
N PHE A 132 16.06 -12.77 12.93
CA PHE A 132 15.16 -13.91 13.16
C PHE A 132 15.48 -15.10 12.25
N SER A 133 15.73 -14.89 10.95
CA SER A 133 16.07 -15.99 10.02
C SER A 133 17.32 -16.76 10.47
N LEU A 134 18.38 -16.07 10.87
CA LEU A 134 19.61 -16.70 11.36
C LEU A 134 19.38 -17.42 12.69
N ALA A 135 18.56 -16.86 13.58
CA ALA A 135 18.19 -17.49 14.84
C ALA A 135 17.40 -18.79 14.62
N THR A 136 16.42 -18.78 13.71
CA THR A 136 15.67 -20.00 13.35
C THR A 136 16.53 -21.06 12.65
N GLY A 137 17.71 -20.68 12.15
CA GLY A 137 18.75 -21.56 11.62
C GLY A 137 19.49 -22.40 12.67
N SER A 138 19.38 -22.05 13.94
CA SER A 138 20.01 -22.78 15.02
C SER A 138 19.47 -24.20 15.11
N GLN A 139 20.36 -25.17 15.36
CA GLN A 139 19.96 -26.54 15.70
C GLN A 139 19.23 -26.64 17.04
N ASN A 140 19.36 -25.63 17.91
CA ASN A 140 18.70 -25.55 19.20
C ASN A 140 17.36 -24.79 19.13
N TYR A 141 17.02 -24.20 17.98
CA TYR A 141 15.72 -23.59 17.77
C TYR A 141 14.65 -24.67 17.54
N CYS A 142 13.48 -24.49 18.13
CA CYS A 142 12.39 -25.47 18.10
C CYS A 142 11.02 -24.83 17.82
N GLY A 143 11.01 -23.57 17.39
CA GLY A 143 9.83 -22.89 16.88
C GLY A 143 9.56 -23.18 15.40
N PRO A 144 8.50 -22.57 14.83
CA PRO A 144 8.25 -22.64 13.39
C PRO A 144 9.38 -21.95 12.59
N PRO A 145 9.63 -22.39 11.34
CA PRO A 145 10.64 -21.76 10.49
C PRO A 145 10.27 -20.29 10.20
N ALA A 146 11.28 -19.50 9.83
CA ALA A 146 11.02 -18.16 9.33
C ALA A 146 10.16 -18.19 8.04
N MET A 147 9.35 -17.15 7.86
CA MET A 147 8.46 -17.00 6.71
C MET A 147 8.83 -15.71 5.97
N ALA A 148 9.02 -15.78 4.65
CA ALA A 148 9.08 -14.57 3.83
C ALA A 148 7.69 -14.22 3.30
N THR A 149 7.35 -12.94 3.28
CA THR A 149 6.11 -12.41 2.69
C THR A 149 6.44 -11.61 1.44
N ILE A 150 5.95 -12.07 0.30
CA ILE A 150 6.06 -11.34 -0.97
C ILE A 150 4.71 -10.67 -1.25
N HIS A 151 4.67 -9.34 -1.17
CA HIS A 151 3.51 -8.52 -1.51
C HIS A 151 3.57 -8.11 -2.97
N TYR A 152 2.50 -8.33 -3.71
CA TYR A 152 2.46 -8.18 -5.15
C TYR A 152 1.26 -7.33 -5.59
N LEU A 153 1.54 -6.11 -6.02
CA LEU A 153 0.54 -5.19 -6.55
C LEU A 153 0.41 -5.39 -8.06
N ARG A 154 -0.77 -5.82 -8.49
CA ARG A 154 -1.21 -5.65 -9.88
C ARG A 154 -2.26 -4.57 -9.87
N CYS A 155 -1.95 -3.45 -10.53
CA CYS A 155 -2.92 -2.38 -10.69
C CYS A 155 -4.23 -2.92 -11.29
N ALA A 156 -4.15 -3.90 -12.19
CA ALA A 156 -5.32 -4.45 -12.84
C ALA A 156 -6.25 -5.26 -11.95
N GLY A 157 -5.81 -5.60 -10.74
CA GLY A 157 -6.52 -6.52 -9.84
C GLY A 157 -6.74 -7.90 -10.46
N ASP A 158 -6.18 -8.16 -11.65
CA ASP A 158 -6.37 -9.37 -12.44
C ASP A 158 -5.45 -10.47 -11.91
N TYR A 159 -5.55 -10.79 -10.63
CA TYR A 159 -4.72 -11.81 -10.00
C TYR A 159 -5.07 -13.23 -10.45
N GLY A 160 -6.33 -13.46 -10.83
CA GLY A 160 -6.85 -14.71 -11.37
C GLY A 160 -7.51 -15.61 -10.31
N ASP A 161 -7.82 -16.85 -10.68
CA ASP A 161 -8.54 -17.82 -9.84
C ASP A 161 -7.57 -18.78 -9.13
N TYR A 162 -7.26 -18.47 -7.86
CA TYR A 162 -6.40 -19.30 -7.01
C TYR A 162 -7.00 -20.66 -6.65
N THR A 163 -8.30 -20.87 -6.84
CA THR A 163 -8.92 -22.18 -6.61
C THR A 163 -8.66 -23.15 -7.76
N SER A 164 -8.29 -22.63 -8.94
CA SER A 164 -7.91 -23.43 -10.10
C SER A 164 -6.58 -24.17 -9.88
N ASN A 165 -6.45 -25.36 -10.47
CA ASN A 165 -5.17 -26.10 -10.53
C ASN A 165 -4.42 -25.86 -11.84
N ASP A 166 -4.97 -25.06 -12.74
CA ASP A 166 -4.30 -24.66 -13.97
C ASP A 166 -3.59 -23.33 -13.74
N PHE A 167 -2.26 -23.37 -13.70
CA PHE A 167 -1.37 -22.23 -13.46
C PHE A 167 -1.47 -21.12 -14.52
N ASN A 168 -2.22 -21.33 -15.60
CA ASN A 168 -2.57 -20.27 -16.55
C ASN A 168 -3.70 -19.35 -16.03
N ASN A 169 -4.45 -19.78 -15.02
CA ASN A 169 -5.62 -19.06 -14.51
C ASN A 169 -5.32 -18.09 -13.38
N PHE A 170 -4.09 -18.07 -12.85
CA PHE A 170 -3.70 -17.19 -11.74
C PHE A 170 -2.22 -16.79 -11.80
N TRP A 171 -1.86 -15.71 -11.13
CA TRP A 171 -0.46 -15.36 -10.86
C TRP A 171 0.02 -16.13 -9.63
N GLY A 172 1.06 -16.94 -9.80
CA GLY A 172 1.70 -17.73 -8.76
C GLY A 172 3.17 -17.36 -8.56
N LEU A 173 3.71 -17.76 -7.42
CA LEU A 173 5.10 -17.55 -7.03
C LEU A 173 5.90 -18.85 -7.21
N HIS A 174 6.83 -18.87 -8.16
CA HIS A 174 7.80 -19.93 -8.33
C HIS A 174 9.04 -19.63 -7.48
N VAL A 175 9.36 -20.49 -6.51
CA VAL A 175 10.47 -20.31 -5.58
C VAL A 175 11.49 -21.45 -5.68
N TRP A 176 12.76 -21.15 -5.44
CA TRP A 176 13.83 -22.16 -5.38
C TRP A 176 14.82 -21.91 -4.23
N THR A 177 15.86 -21.09 -4.43
CA THR A 177 16.91 -20.86 -3.44
C THR A 177 16.29 -20.30 -2.18
N GLY A 178 16.58 -20.94 -1.06
CA GLY A 178 16.15 -20.51 0.28
C GLY A 178 14.73 -20.85 0.70
N SER A 179 13.89 -21.32 -0.22
CA SER A 179 12.60 -21.90 0.16
C SER A 179 12.78 -23.27 0.79
N ALA A 180 12.09 -23.54 1.91
CA ALA A 180 12.00 -24.88 2.50
C ALA A 180 11.22 -25.85 1.63
N THR A 181 10.34 -25.35 0.75
CA THR A 181 9.56 -26.14 -0.20
C THR A 181 9.67 -25.53 -1.61
N PRO A 182 10.76 -25.78 -2.35
CA PRO A 182 10.91 -25.33 -3.73
C PRO A 182 9.77 -25.84 -4.62
N THR A 183 9.28 -24.98 -5.50
CA THR A 183 8.18 -25.29 -6.42
C THR A 183 8.67 -25.89 -7.73
N SER A 184 7.76 -26.50 -8.47
CA SER A 184 7.96 -26.78 -9.90
C SER A 184 7.26 -25.72 -10.75
N TRP A 185 7.70 -25.52 -12.01
CA TRP A 185 7.10 -24.50 -12.89
C TRP A 185 5.57 -24.59 -13.05
N PRO A 186 4.94 -25.77 -13.29
CA PRO A 186 3.49 -25.87 -13.43
C PRO A 186 2.72 -25.86 -12.09
N ASP A 187 3.42 -25.77 -10.96
CA ASP A 187 2.83 -25.82 -9.60
C ASP A 187 3.46 -24.74 -8.71
N PRO A 188 3.23 -23.44 -9.02
CA PRO A 188 3.72 -22.34 -8.20
C PRO A 188 2.88 -22.16 -6.92
N ILE A 189 3.46 -21.49 -5.92
CA ILE A 189 2.72 -21.07 -4.71
C ILE A 189 1.60 -20.12 -5.13
N LYS A 190 0.39 -20.39 -4.64
CA LYS A 190 -0.78 -19.52 -4.80
C LYS A 190 -0.74 -18.43 -3.74
N ALA A 191 -1.33 -17.26 -4.02
CA ALA A 191 -1.41 -16.21 -3.02
C ALA A 191 -2.14 -16.71 -1.76
N SER A 192 -1.59 -16.38 -0.59
CA SER A 192 -2.21 -16.66 0.72
C SER A 192 -3.45 -15.79 0.93
N GLY A 193 -3.49 -14.60 0.30
CA GLY A 193 -4.63 -13.69 0.35
C GLY A 193 -4.36 -12.38 -0.37
N ILE A 194 -5.22 -11.38 -0.10
CA ILE A 194 -5.07 -9.99 -0.54
C ILE A 194 -4.97 -9.11 0.71
N ASP A 195 -4.04 -8.18 0.74
CA ASP A 195 -3.88 -7.15 1.78
C ASP A 195 -4.09 -5.73 1.23
N ALA A 196 -3.67 -4.70 1.98
CA ALA A 196 -3.82 -3.30 1.56
C ALA A 196 -2.92 -2.90 0.37
N PHE A 197 -1.91 -3.70 0.02
CA PHE A 197 -1.05 -3.47 -1.13
C PHE A 197 -1.46 -4.29 -2.34
N GLY A 198 -1.86 -5.55 -2.15
CA GLY A 198 -2.20 -6.45 -3.24
C GLY A 198 -2.26 -7.92 -2.81
N ALA A 199 -2.01 -8.85 -3.73
CA ALA A 199 -1.87 -10.25 -3.38
C ALA A 199 -0.60 -10.47 -2.56
N PHE A 200 -0.64 -11.32 -1.55
CA PHE A 200 0.57 -11.69 -0.80
C PHE A 200 0.79 -13.20 -0.81
N PHE A 201 2.07 -13.59 -0.79
CA PHE A 201 2.52 -14.98 -0.77
C PHE A 201 3.37 -15.21 0.46
N GLU A 202 3.11 -16.29 1.18
CA GLU A 202 3.92 -16.72 2.31
C GLU A 202 4.82 -17.89 1.90
N VAL A 203 6.13 -17.75 2.14
CA VAL A 203 7.13 -18.73 1.75
C VAL A 203 7.86 -19.23 3.00
N PRO A 204 7.69 -20.49 3.40
CA PRO A 204 8.51 -21.10 4.43
C PRO A 204 9.97 -21.12 4.00
N LEU A 205 10.85 -20.59 4.84
CA LEU A 205 12.28 -20.48 4.56
C LEU A 205 13.07 -21.67 5.13
N LEU A 206 14.16 -22.01 4.46
CA LEU A 206 15.17 -22.91 5.04
C LEU A 206 15.75 -22.25 6.31
N PRO A 207 15.99 -23.02 7.38
CA PRO A 207 16.62 -22.51 8.59
C PRO A 207 17.94 -21.80 8.29
N GLY A 208 18.09 -20.55 8.76
CA GLY A 208 19.35 -19.79 8.66
C GLY A 208 19.66 -19.22 7.28
N VAL A 209 18.66 -19.17 6.39
CA VAL A 209 18.90 -18.68 5.03
C VAL A 209 19.02 -17.16 4.97
N THR A 210 19.92 -16.68 4.10
CA THR A 210 20.21 -15.26 3.89
C THR A 210 19.52 -14.68 2.65
N GLU A 211 19.01 -15.51 1.74
CA GLU A 211 18.34 -15.07 0.52
C GLU A 211 17.23 -16.03 0.07
N LEU A 212 16.19 -15.47 -0.57
CA LEU A 212 15.12 -16.20 -1.24
C LEU A 212 15.07 -15.79 -2.71
N ALA A 213 15.13 -16.75 -3.61
CA ALA A 213 15.03 -16.50 -5.05
C ALA A 213 13.69 -17.01 -5.61
N PHE A 214 13.06 -16.18 -6.44
CA PHE A 214 11.69 -16.41 -6.92
C PHE A 214 11.38 -15.74 -8.27
N ILE A 215 10.25 -16.12 -8.86
CA ILE A 215 9.62 -15.48 -10.04
C ILE A 215 8.11 -15.43 -9.78
N ILE A 216 7.44 -14.34 -10.14
CA ILE A 216 5.97 -14.29 -10.21
C ILE A 216 5.55 -14.55 -11.67
N HIS A 217 4.64 -15.50 -11.89
CA HIS A 217 4.22 -15.88 -13.24
C HIS A 217 2.78 -16.37 -13.33
N ARG A 218 2.19 -16.26 -14.53
CA ARG A 218 0.93 -16.88 -14.95
C ARG A 218 1.18 -17.63 -16.25
N GLY A 219 1.01 -18.94 -16.24
CA GLY A 219 1.48 -19.75 -17.37
C GLY A 219 2.98 -19.55 -17.57
N ASP A 220 3.40 -19.30 -18.81
CA ASP A 220 4.79 -18.94 -19.14
C ASP A 220 5.06 -17.42 -19.10
N LEU A 221 4.05 -16.59 -18.81
CA LEU A 221 4.20 -15.16 -18.69
C LEU A 221 4.75 -14.80 -17.30
N LYS A 222 5.89 -14.13 -17.26
CA LYS A 222 6.50 -13.63 -16.02
C LYS A 222 6.17 -12.16 -15.79
N ASP A 223 6.18 -11.73 -14.53
CA ASP A 223 5.99 -10.33 -14.12
C ASP A 223 6.69 -10.07 -12.79
N PRO A 224 7.24 -8.87 -12.52
CA PRO A 224 7.44 -7.78 -13.47
C PRO A 224 8.44 -8.13 -14.58
N GLY A 225 9.28 -9.15 -14.40
CA GLY A 225 10.28 -9.51 -15.38
C GLY A 225 10.97 -10.85 -15.14
N GLY A 226 12.26 -10.79 -14.86
CA GLY A 226 13.14 -11.95 -14.75
C GLY A 226 13.11 -12.61 -13.37
N ASP A 227 14.23 -13.20 -13.01
CA ASP A 227 14.41 -13.85 -11.71
C ASP A 227 14.62 -12.76 -10.64
N GLU A 228 13.89 -12.89 -9.53
CA GLU A 228 13.92 -11.98 -8.39
C GLU A 228 14.65 -12.62 -7.20
N MET A 229 15.16 -11.77 -6.31
CA MET A 229 15.91 -12.22 -5.13
C MET A 229 15.68 -11.28 -3.94
N LEU A 230 15.15 -11.81 -2.85
CA LEU A 230 15.08 -11.14 -1.55
C LEU A 230 16.34 -11.46 -0.75
N ASN A 231 17.14 -10.45 -0.40
CA ASN A 231 18.21 -10.60 0.60
C ASN A 231 17.61 -10.45 2.00
N ILE A 232 17.42 -11.58 2.69
CA ILE A 232 16.78 -11.65 4.00
C ILE A 232 17.65 -11.06 5.09
N GLU A 233 18.97 -11.27 5.00
CA GLU A 233 19.92 -10.76 5.98
C GLU A 233 19.97 -9.22 5.98
N MET A 234 19.89 -8.62 4.80
CA MET A 234 20.00 -7.17 4.65
C MET A 234 18.65 -6.45 4.78
N ASN A 235 17.57 -7.08 4.32
CA ASN A 235 16.31 -6.36 4.07
C ASN A 235 15.11 -6.93 4.86
N GLY A 236 15.31 -8.01 5.62
CA GLY A 236 14.23 -8.67 6.35
C GLY A 236 13.40 -9.62 5.48
N GLN A 237 12.23 -10.00 5.98
CA GLN A 237 11.40 -11.08 5.41
C GLN A 237 10.28 -10.58 4.49
N ASP A 238 10.03 -9.28 4.45
CA ASP A 238 8.96 -8.70 3.65
C ASP A 238 9.52 -7.99 2.40
N LEU A 239 8.85 -8.21 1.28
CA LEU A 239 9.22 -7.60 0.00
C LEU A 239 7.97 -7.20 -0.77
N TRP A 240 7.94 -5.97 -1.26
CA TRP A 240 6.89 -5.43 -2.10
C TRP A 240 7.35 -5.36 -3.55
N ILE A 241 6.52 -5.89 -4.45
CA ILE A 241 6.74 -5.96 -5.90
C ILE A 241 5.54 -5.33 -6.60
N ILE A 242 5.80 -4.45 -7.58
CA ILE A 242 4.77 -3.80 -8.40
C ILE A 242 4.83 -4.38 -9.81
N SER A 243 3.68 -4.80 -10.32
CA SER A 243 3.52 -5.36 -11.65
C SER A 243 4.01 -4.40 -12.74
N GLY A 244 4.71 -4.94 -13.73
CA GLY A 244 5.28 -4.17 -14.84
C GLY A 244 6.45 -3.24 -14.46
N ASP A 245 6.86 -3.17 -13.19
CA ASP A 245 8.06 -2.43 -12.78
C ASP A 245 9.32 -3.21 -13.18
N ASN A 246 9.66 -3.15 -14.47
CA ASN A 246 10.76 -3.89 -15.08
C ASN A 246 11.79 -2.96 -15.71
N ASN A 247 12.24 -1.97 -14.95
CA ASN A 247 13.06 -0.88 -15.49
C ASN A 247 14.53 -1.23 -15.75
N GLY A 248 14.98 -2.45 -15.48
CA GLY A 248 16.41 -2.81 -15.60
C GLY A 248 17.33 -1.98 -14.69
N LEU A 249 16.75 -1.19 -13.78
CA LEU A 249 17.41 -0.55 -12.66
C LEU A 249 17.27 -1.48 -11.45
N ILE A 250 18.28 -1.46 -10.60
CA ILE A 250 18.48 -2.22 -9.35
C ILE A 250 17.31 -2.21 -8.34
N ASN A 251 16.18 -1.52 -8.58
CA ASN A 251 15.15 -1.22 -7.58
C ASN A 251 13.71 -1.45 -8.09
N ASN A 252 13.37 -2.64 -8.59
CA ASN A 252 11.98 -3.09 -8.72
C ASN A 252 11.47 -3.80 -7.44
N GLN A 253 12.28 -3.76 -6.39
CA GLN A 253 12.07 -4.36 -5.10
C GLN A 253 12.00 -3.26 -4.05
N TYR A 254 10.96 -3.31 -3.22
CA TYR A 254 10.74 -2.34 -2.16
C TYR A 254 10.69 -3.10 -0.83
N TYR A 255 11.45 -2.66 0.17
CA TYR A 255 11.58 -3.34 1.47
C TYR A 255 10.73 -2.69 2.56
N SER A 256 9.87 -1.76 2.16
CA SER A 256 8.81 -1.22 2.99
C SER A 256 7.62 -0.83 2.13
N MET A 257 6.42 -0.92 2.70
CA MET A 257 5.19 -0.42 2.08
C MET A 257 5.33 1.07 1.72
N ALA A 258 5.98 1.88 2.57
CA ALA A 258 6.15 3.31 2.34
C ALA A 258 6.98 3.62 1.07
N ASP A 259 8.04 2.85 0.84
CA ASP A 259 8.86 2.98 -0.36
C ASP A 259 8.10 2.51 -1.59
N ALA A 260 7.37 1.39 -1.46
CA ALA A 260 6.56 0.84 -2.54
C ALA A 260 5.48 1.83 -3.00
N ILE A 261 4.73 2.43 -2.07
CA ILE A 261 3.68 3.41 -2.43
C ILE A 261 4.22 4.73 -2.97
N SER A 262 5.52 5.00 -2.74
CA SER A 262 6.20 6.19 -3.29
C SER A 262 6.74 5.94 -4.71
N SER A 263 6.66 4.70 -5.20
CA SER A 263 7.08 4.34 -6.55
C SER A 263 6.24 5.06 -7.62
N PRO A 264 6.85 5.53 -8.73
CA PRO A 264 6.08 6.01 -9.88
C PRO A 264 5.25 4.91 -10.56
N TYR A 265 5.52 3.63 -10.27
CA TYR A 265 4.73 2.50 -10.77
C TYR A 265 3.54 2.18 -9.86
N TYR A 266 3.52 2.68 -8.63
CA TYR A 266 2.42 2.49 -7.71
C TYR A 266 1.17 3.23 -8.22
N CYS A 267 0.06 2.51 -8.31
CA CYS A 267 -1.20 3.02 -8.87
C CYS A 267 -2.21 3.51 -7.83
N GLY A 268 -1.87 3.48 -6.53
CA GLY A 268 -2.80 3.88 -5.47
C GLY A 268 -4.07 3.03 -5.42
N GLU A 269 -5.12 3.60 -4.82
CA GLU A 269 -6.50 3.19 -5.14
C GLU A 269 -6.70 3.44 -6.64
N LEU A 270 -7.21 2.42 -7.36
CA LEU A 270 -7.43 2.43 -8.80
C LEU A 270 -7.84 3.83 -9.31
N SER A 271 -7.02 4.43 -10.17
CA SER A 271 -7.48 5.59 -10.94
C SER A 271 -8.53 5.10 -11.93
N VAL A 272 -9.78 5.50 -11.74
CA VAL A 272 -10.91 5.10 -12.58
C VAL A 272 -11.29 6.28 -13.48
N ALA A 273 -11.44 6.05 -14.77
CA ALA A 273 -12.13 6.96 -15.67
C ALA A 273 -13.64 6.72 -15.61
N THR A 274 -14.40 7.76 -15.24
CA THR A 274 -15.86 7.76 -15.23
C THR A 274 -16.36 8.39 -16.53
N ILE A 275 -17.09 7.60 -17.33
CA ILE A 275 -17.65 8.03 -18.61
C ILE A 275 -19.17 8.06 -18.47
N HIS A 276 -19.75 9.24 -18.71
CA HIS A 276 -21.20 9.45 -18.77
C HIS A 276 -21.63 9.55 -20.23
N TYR A 277 -22.64 8.79 -20.64
CA TYR A 277 -23.08 8.73 -22.05
C TYR A 277 -24.58 8.91 -22.20
N SER A 278 -24.97 9.98 -22.89
CA SER A 278 -26.36 10.36 -23.11
C SER A 278 -26.83 10.07 -24.53
N ARG A 279 -28.06 9.57 -24.66
CA ARG A 279 -28.77 9.40 -25.93
C ARG A 279 -30.08 10.16 -25.92
N CYS A 280 -30.40 10.85 -27.02
CA CYS A 280 -31.64 11.60 -27.15
C CYS A 280 -32.89 10.70 -27.20
N ASP A 281 -32.75 9.49 -27.75
CA ASP A 281 -33.82 8.49 -27.80
C ASP A 281 -34.03 7.74 -26.47
N ARG A 282 -33.09 7.89 -25.52
CA ARG A 282 -33.01 7.12 -24.27
C ARG A 282 -33.03 5.59 -24.48
N ASP A 283 -32.71 5.11 -25.69
CA ASP A 283 -32.60 3.68 -25.98
C ASP A 283 -31.21 3.18 -25.60
N PHE A 284 -31.07 2.82 -24.33
CA PHE A 284 -29.85 2.26 -23.76
C PHE A 284 -29.76 0.74 -23.86
N GLY A 285 -30.82 0.09 -24.34
CA GLY A 285 -30.94 -1.37 -24.34
C GLY A 285 -31.09 -1.98 -22.94
N ASN A 286 -30.84 -3.28 -22.82
CA ASN A 286 -30.92 -4.06 -21.59
C ASN A 286 -29.52 -4.50 -21.14
N PHE A 287 -28.84 -3.67 -20.34
CA PHE A 287 -27.51 -3.96 -19.80
C PHE A 287 -27.48 -5.03 -18.69
N ASN A 288 -28.63 -5.57 -18.29
CA ASN A 288 -28.67 -6.82 -17.50
C ASN A 288 -28.47 -8.07 -18.37
N SER A 289 -28.54 -7.95 -19.70
CA SER A 289 -28.27 -9.05 -20.63
C SER A 289 -26.76 -9.35 -20.70
N ASN A 290 -26.41 -10.61 -20.99
CA ASN A 290 -25.03 -11.02 -21.27
C ASN A 290 -24.67 -10.98 -22.76
N ASP A 291 -25.64 -10.71 -23.62
CA ASP A 291 -25.43 -10.58 -25.06
C ASP A 291 -25.19 -9.10 -25.41
N PHE A 292 -23.98 -8.78 -25.86
CA PHE A 292 -23.50 -7.42 -26.19
C PHE A 292 -24.29 -6.73 -27.32
N ASN A 293 -25.15 -7.46 -28.04
CA ASN A 293 -26.09 -6.86 -29.00
C ASN A 293 -27.28 -6.17 -28.33
N ASN A 294 -27.50 -6.39 -27.03
CA ASN A 294 -28.69 -5.91 -26.32
C ASN A 294 -28.45 -4.62 -25.54
N TYR A 295 -27.22 -4.11 -25.43
CA TYR A 295 -26.89 -2.91 -24.65
C TYR A 295 -25.73 -2.15 -25.27
N TRP A 296 -25.61 -0.86 -24.93
CA TRP A 296 -24.43 -0.07 -25.26
C TRP A 296 -23.32 -0.36 -24.27
N GLY A 297 -22.24 -0.99 -24.72
CA GLY A 297 -21.03 -1.26 -23.95
C GLY A 297 -19.87 -0.39 -24.38
N ILE A 298 -18.82 -0.33 -23.56
CA ILE A 298 -17.56 0.36 -23.88
C ILE A 298 -16.46 -0.66 -24.17
N HIS A 299 -15.96 -0.65 -25.41
CA HIS A 299 -14.74 -1.32 -25.81
C HIS A 299 -13.55 -0.39 -25.55
N VAL A 300 -12.59 -0.79 -24.73
CA VAL A 300 -11.43 0.01 -24.34
C VAL A 300 -10.12 -0.64 -24.73
N TRP A 301 -9.15 0.20 -25.03
CA TRP A 301 -7.74 -0.14 -25.18
C TRP A 301 -6.89 0.97 -24.57
N THR A 302 -5.65 1.17 -25.03
CA THR A 302 -4.63 2.13 -24.57
C THR A 302 -5.04 3.00 -23.38
N GLY A 303 -4.37 2.81 -22.24
CA GLY A 303 -4.70 3.51 -21.00
C GLY A 303 -5.65 2.77 -20.10
N ALA A 304 -6.55 1.96 -20.66
CA ALA A 304 -7.36 1.04 -19.89
C ALA A 304 -6.48 -0.04 -19.27
N LEU A 305 -6.77 -0.32 -18.00
CA LEU A 305 -6.07 -1.30 -17.21
C LEU A 305 -6.35 -2.74 -17.66
N ASN A 306 -7.59 -2.98 -18.06
CA ASN A 306 -8.06 -4.24 -18.62
C ASN A 306 -8.66 -3.97 -20.01
N PRO A 307 -7.87 -4.03 -21.10
CA PRO A 307 -8.39 -3.90 -22.45
C PRO A 307 -9.45 -4.97 -22.73
N THR A 308 -10.55 -4.57 -23.35
CA THR A 308 -11.68 -5.47 -23.63
C THR A 308 -11.53 -6.19 -24.97
N MET A 309 -12.16 -7.36 -25.11
CA MET A 309 -12.48 -7.93 -26.42
C MET A 309 -13.72 -7.24 -27.01
N TRP A 310 -13.87 -7.21 -28.34
CA TRP A 310 -15.06 -6.60 -28.98
C TRP A 310 -16.38 -7.23 -28.52
N GLN A 311 -16.41 -8.53 -28.31
CA GLN A 311 -17.61 -9.27 -27.89
C GLN A 311 -17.87 -9.18 -26.38
N GLU A 312 -16.95 -8.58 -25.61
CA GLU A 312 -17.01 -8.49 -24.16
C GLU A 312 -16.72 -7.04 -23.69
N PRO A 313 -17.53 -6.05 -24.11
CA PRO A 313 -17.34 -4.67 -23.68
C PRO A 313 -17.71 -4.46 -22.20
N ILE A 314 -17.18 -3.39 -21.61
CA ILE A 314 -17.57 -2.94 -20.27
C ILE A 314 -19.06 -2.56 -20.29
N LYS A 315 -19.83 -3.15 -19.38
CA LYS A 315 -21.23 -2.80 -19.15
C LYS A 315 -21.32 -1.49 -18.35
N PRO A 316 -22.39 -0.70 -18.54
CA PRO A 316 -22.64 0.43 -17.65
C PRO A 316 -22.89 -0.08 -16.23
N ILE A 317 -22.37 0.66 -15.24
CA ILE A 317 -22.58 0.39 -13.81
C ILE A 317 -23.93 0.92 -13.31
N GLY A 318 -24.54 1.82 -14.07
CA GLY A 318 -25.82 2.42 -13.75
C GLY A 318 -26.25 3.47 -14.78
N GLU A 319 -27.32 4.19 -14.44
CA GLU A 319 -27.86 5.32 -15.19
C GLU A 319 -28.14 6.46 -14.20
N ASP A 320 -27.82 7.70 -14.59
CA ASP A 320 -28.24 8.93 -13.92
C ASP A 320 -29.14 9.81 -14.81
N ASP A 321 -29.43 11.02 -14.35
CA ASP A 321 -30.28 11.96 -15.09
C ASP A 321 -29.68 12.33 -16.47
N PHE A 322 -28.35 12.23 -16.64
CA PHE A 322 -27.64 12.47 -17.89
C PHE A 322 -27.71 11.26 -18.83
N GLY A 323 -27.40 10.05 -18.35
CA GLY A 323 -27.43 8.82 -19.13
C GLY A 323 -26.69 7.66 -18.46
N LEU A 324 -26.10 6.77 -19.26
CA LEU A 324 -25.35 5.61 -18.76
C LEU A 324 -24.03 6.04 -18.12
N ILE A 325 -23.66 5.37 -17.03
CA ILE A 325 -22.39 5.57 -16.33
C ILE A 325 -21.51 4.33 -16.53
N TYR A 326 -20.26 4.54 -16.90
CA TYR A 326 -19.24 3.50 -16.99
C TYR A 326 -18.04 3.89 -16.12
N GLU A 327 -17.41 2.87 -15.55
CA GLU A 327 -16.15 3.00 -14.84
C GLU A 327 -15.10 2.14 -15.55
N VAL A 328 -14.01 2.79 -15.96
CA VAL A 328 -12.88 2.15 -16.63
C VAL A 328 -11.67 2.27 -15.72
N PRO A 329 -11.22 1.18 -15.07
CA PRO A 329 -9.95 1.19 -14.37
C PRO A 329 -8.81 1.54 -15.34
N LEU A 330 -7.90 2.43 -14.92
CA LEU A 330 -6.79 2.93 -15.74
C LEU A 330 -5.46 2.29 -15.34
N MET A 331 -4.57 2.13 -16.32
CA MET A 331 -3.16 1.83 -16.06
C MET A 331 -2.54 2.94 -15.22
N SER A 332 -1.56 2.58 -14.37
CA SER A 332 -0.78 3.58 -13.64
C SER A 332 -0.17 4.57 -14.63
N MET A 333 -0.22 5.86 -14.30
CA MET A 333 0.31 6.94 -15.14
C MET A 333 -0.28 6.99 -16.57
N ALA A 334 -1.46 6.41 -16.80
CA ALA A 334 -2.15 6.55 -18.08
C ALA A 334 -2.36 8.04 -18.39
N THR A 335 -1.87 8.46 -19.55
CA THR A 335 -2.00 9.84 -20.05
C THR A 335 -3.16 9.99 -21.03
N GLU A 336 -3.61 8.88 -21.60
CA GLU A 336 -4.78 8.79 -22.46
C GLU A 336 -5.57 7.52 -22.17
N LEU A 337 -6.87 7.51 -22.47
CA LEU A 337 -7.74 6.34 -22.53
C LEU A 337 -8.42 6.30 -23.91
N ASN A 338 -8.24 5.22 -24.66
CA ASN A 338 -8.90 5.05 -25.96
C ASN A 338 -10.07 4.07 -25.87
N PHE A 339 -11.21 4.41 -26.49
CA PHE A 339 -12.44 3.64 -26.37
C PHE A 339 -13.41 3.82 -27.54
N ILE A 340 -14.38 2.91 -27.63
CA ILE A 340 -15.55 2.94 -28.52
C ILE A 340 -16.77 2.57 -27.69
N ILE A 341 -17.85 3.34 -27.80
CA ILE A 341 -19.16 2.92 -27.32
C ILE A 341 -19.88 2.19 -28.46
N HIS A 342 -20.41 1.00 -28.21
CA HIS A 342 -21.07 0.20 -29.24
C HIS A 342 -22.19 -0.71 -28.70
N LYS A 343 -23.14 -1.06 -29.57
CA LYS A 343 -24.17 -2.09 -29.36
C LYS A 343 -24.09 -3.09 -30.52
N GLY A 344 -23.64 -4.31 -30.24
CA GLY A 344 -23.28 -5.23 -31.33
C GLY A 344 -22.15 -4.63 -32.19
N ASP A 345 -22.36 -4.60 -33.51
CA ASP A 345 -21.45 -3.96 -34.47
C ASP A 345 -21.76 -2.47 -34.72
N GLU A 346 -22.79 -1.92 -34.08
CA GLU A 346 -23.15 -0.51 -34.19
C GLU A 346 -22.30 0.34 -33.25
N LYS A 347 -21.46 1.23 -33.80
CA LYS A 347 -20.66 2.20 -33.03
C LYS A 347 -21.42 3.52 -32.84
N ASP A 348 -21.21 4.17 -31.71
CA ASP A 348 -21.67 5.54 -31.49
C ASP A 348 -20.70 6.37 -30.62
N PRO A 349 -20.15 7.50 -31.11
CA PRO A 349 -20.20 7.93 -32.51
C PRO A 349 -19.43 6.97 -33.42
N ALA A 350 -19.53 7.15 -34.75
CA ALA A 350 -18.87 6.25 -35.70
C ALA A 350 -17.33 6.17 -35.56
N PRO A 351 -16.60 7.27 -35.27
CA PRO A 351 -15.15 7.23 -35.05
C PRO A 351 -14.76 6.71 -33.65
N ASP A 352 -13.53 6.22 -33.55
CA ASP A 352 -12.91 5.86 -32.28
C ASP A 352 -12.67 7.11 -31.41
N GLN A 353 -12.77 6.98 -30.08
CA GLN A 353 -12.69 8.08 -29.13
C GLN A 353 -11.42 8.00 -28.26
N SER A 354 -10.91 9.15 -27.84
CA SER A 354 -9.72 9.26 -26.99
C SER A 354 -9.93 10.28 -25.87
N LEU A 355 -9.77 9.88 -24.62
CA LEU A 355 -9.76 10.73 -23.42
C LEU A 355 -8.32 11.10 -23.04
N ASP A 356 -8.01 12.40 -23.08
CA ASP A 356 -6.74 12.95 -22.57
C ASP A 356 -6.81 13.09 -21.04
N LEU A 357 -6.27 12.11 -20.33
CA LEU A 357 -6.32 12.04 -18.86
C LEU A 357 -5.50 13.14 -18.19
N VAL A 358 -4.50 13.70 -18.89
CA VAL A 358 -3.63 14.75 -18.36
C VAL A 358 -4.35 16.09 -18.31
N ASN A 359 -5.06 16.43 -19.38
CA ASN A 359 -5.68 17.74 -19.52
C ASN A 359 -7.16 17.77 -19.12
N THR A 360 -7.87 16.65 -19.29
CA THR A 360 -9.31 16.53 -18.98
C THR A 360 -9.55 15.99 -17.57
N GLY A 361 -8.63 15.20 -17.03
CA GLY A 361 -8.85 14.40 -15.83
C GLY A 361 -9.63 13.11 -16.15
N ASN A 362 -10.19 12.50 -15.11
CA ASN A 362 -10.75 11.16 -15.19
C ASN A 362 -12.28 11.11 -15.35
N GLU A 363 -12.97 12.22 -15.59
CA GLU A 363 -14.43 12.22 -15.71
C GLU A 363 -14.89 13.01 -16.94
N VAL A 364 -15.72 12.38 -17.77
CA VAL A 364 -16.21 12.98 -19.02
C VAL A 364 -17.67 12.66 -19.31
N TRP A 365 -18.31 13.57 -20.04
CA TRP A 365 -19.67 13.44 -20.54
C TRP A 365 -19.66 13.39 -22.07
N LEU A 366 -20.42 12.45 -22.63
CA LEU A 366 -20.53 12.17 -24.06
C LEU A 366 -21.99 12.21 -24.50
N ILE A 367 -22.21 12.69 -25.72
CA ILE A 367 -23.55 12.78 -26.33
C ILE A 367 -23.53 11.92 -27.59
N SER A 368 -24.55 11.08 -27.74
CA SER A 368 -24.76 10.25 -28.92
C SER A 368 -24.64 11.04 -30.23
N GLY A 369 -23.87 10.50 -31.16
CA GLY A 369 -23.58 11.09 -32.46
C GLY A 369 -22.65 12.30 -32.46
N ASP A 370 -22.20 12.78 -31.29
CA ASP A 370 -21.29 13.92 -31.17
C ASP A 370 -19.84 13.47 -31.30
N TYR A 371 -19.10 14.04 -32.24
CA TYR A 371 -17.68 13.75 -32.43
C TYR A 371 -16.96 14.90 -33.15
N GLU A 372 -15.67 15.03 -32.85
CA GLU A 372 -14.75 15.92 -33.56
C GLU A 372 -13.89 15.05 -34.47
N VAL A 373 -13.41 15.62 -35.57
CA VAL A 373 -12.48 14.92 -36.49
C VAL A 373 -11.19 14.50 -35.77
N SER A 374 -10.84 15.19 -34.68
CA SER A 374 -9.70 14.88 -33.82
C SER A 374 -9.94 13.71 -32.86
N GLY A 375 -11.19 13.25 -32.66
CA GLY A 375 -11.53 12.16 -31.71
C GLY A 375 -11.82 12.60 -30.27
N PHE A 376 -11.93 13.91 -30.00
CA PHE A 376 -11.95 14.49 -28.64
C PHE A 376 -13.24 15.23 -28.25
N VAL A 377 -14.43 14.88 -28.74
CA VAL A 377 -15.64 15.52 -28.17
C VAL A 377 -15.94 14.89 -26.82
N GLN A 378 -15.45 15.55 -25.79
CA GLN A 378 -15.63 15.16 -24.41
C GLN A 378 -15.89 16.40 -23.60
N TYR A 379 -17.07 16.47 -23.00
CA TYR A 379 -17.40 17.57 -22.11
C TYR A 379 -16.81 17.25 -20.74
N ILE A 380 -16.02 18.16 -20.18
CA ILE A 380 -15.35 17.99 -18.88
C ILE A 380 -16.26 18.29 -17.67
N SER A 381 -17.53 18.59 -17.94
CA SER A 381 -18.54 18.81 -16.89
C SER A 381 -19.94 18.59 -17.45
N LEU A 382 -20.86 18.15 -16.57
CA LEU A 382 -22.29 18.07 -16.86
C LEU A 382 -22.86 19.41 -17.39
N PHE A 383 -22.39 20.55 -16.87
CA PHE A 383 -22.82 21.87 -17.34
C PHE A 383 -22.41 22.13 -18.79
N ALA A 384 -21.18 21.77 -19.18
CA ALA A 384 -20.73 21.93 -20.56
C ALA A 384 -21.54 21.03 -21.51
N ALA A 385 -21.79 19.78 -21.11
CA ALA A 385 -22.56 18.82 -21.91
C ALA A 385 -24.03 19.27 -22.08
N THR A 386 -24.70 19.65 -21.00
CA THR A 386 -26.12 20.03 -21.02
C THR A 386 -26.42 21.34 -21.73
N ASN A 387 -25.40 22.17 -22.00
CA ASN A 387 -25.50 23.38 -22.82
C ASN A 387 -25.08 23.15 -24.29
N SER A 388 -24.69 21.93 -24.66
CA SER A 388 -24.43 21.58 -26.06
C SER A 388 -25.72 21.63 -26.88
N ALA A 389 -25.63 22.11 -28.12
CA ALA A 389 -26.75 22.13 -29.06
C ALA A 389 -27.24 20.72 -29.43
N LEU A 390 -26.43 19.69 -29.16
CA LEU A 390 -26.74 18.28 -29.43
C LEU A 390 -27.38 17.57 -28.22
N TYR A 391 -27.41 18.20 -27.04
CA TYR A 391 -28.06 17.63 -25.87
C TYR A 391 -29.59 17.79 -25.96
N CYS A 392 -30.31 16.66 -25.97
CA CYS A 392 -31.78 16.66 -26.10
C CYS A 392 -32.54 16.58 -24.75
N GLY A 393 -31.84 16.61 -23.62
CA GLY A 393 -32.47 16.72 -22.30
C GLY A 393 -32.96 18.14 -22.01
N PHE A 394 -33.67 18.36 -20.90
CA PHE A 394 -34.02 19.71 -20.48
C PHE A 394 -32.73 20.49 -20.17
N ALA A 395 -32.41 21.49 -20.99
CA ALA A 395 -31.33 22.43 -20.69
C ALA A 395 -31.55 23.02 -19.29
N ILE A 396 -30.53 22.96 -18.43
CA ILE A 396 -30.57 23.67 -17.15
C ILE A 396 -30.69 25.16 -17.52
N PRO A 397 -31.74 25.88 -17.07
CA PRO A 397 -31.92 27.26 -17.44
C PRO A 397 -30.69 28.06 -17.01
N THR A 398 -30.05 28.71 -17.99
CA THR A 398 -28.87 29.56 -17.76
C THR A 398 -29.13 30.54 -16.60
N LEU A 399 -28.07 30.94 -15.89
CA LEU A 399 -28.10 31.96 -14.83
C LEU A 399 -28.85 33.26 -15.20
N SER A 400 -29.06 33.53 -16.50
CA SER A 400 -29.87 34.65 -16.99
C SER A 400 -31.37 34.54 -16.69
N GLN A 401 -31.91 33.32 -16.48
CA GLN A 401 -33.32 33.10 -16.15
C GLN A 401 -33.62 33.11 -14.65
N TRP A 402 -32.59 33.13 -13.79
CA TRP A 402 -32.70 33.33 -12.34
C TRP A 402 -32.58 34.80 -11.91
N GLY A 403 -32.50 35.72 -12.87
CA GLY A 403 -32.41 37.18 -12.65
C GLY A 403 -33.54 37.80 -11.81
N PHE A 404 -34.60 37.04 -11.50
CA PHE A 404 -35.70 37.50 -10.64
C PHE A 404 -35.62 37.05 -9.18
N ILE A 405 -34.68 36.17 -8.78
CA ILE A 405 -34.58 35.71 -7.38
C ILE A 405 -33.35 36.28 -6.65
N ILE A 406 -32.29 36.67 -7.36
CA ILE A 406 -31.14 37.37 -6.73
C ILE A 406 -31.45 38.83 -6.38
N LEU A 407 -32.42 39.47 -7.06
CA LEU A 407 -32.88 40.82 -6.67
C LEU A 407 -33.75 40.80 -5.40
N ALA A 408 -34.36 39.66 -5.05
CA ALA A 408 -35.14 39.52 -3.82
C ALA A 408 -34.27 39.29 -2.57
N LEU A 409 -33.09 38.66 -2.73
CA LEU A 409 -32.13 38.48 -1.62
C LEU A 409 -31.22 39.69 -1.40
N LEU A 410 -30.94 40.52 -2.41
CA LEU A 410 -30.21 41.78 -2.22
C LEU A 410 -31.06 42.92 -1.61
N LEU A 411 -32.39 42.87 -1.73
CA LEU A 411 -33.28 43.88 -1.11
C LEU A 411 -33.59 43.62 0.37
N VAL A 412 -33.39 42.39 0.87
CA VAL A 412 -33.57 42.09 2.31
C VAL A 412 -32.33 42.42 3.13
N VAL A 413 -31.13 42.47 2.53
CA VAL A 413 -29.89 42.85 3.25
C VAL A 413 -29.71 44.37 3.38
N VAL A 414 -30.41 45.19 2.59
CA VAL A 414 -30.32 46.67 2.65
C VAL A 414 -31.35 47.31 3.60
N SER A 415 -32.29 46.55 4.19
CA SER A 415 -33.30 47.11 5.12
C SER A 415 -33.00 46.94 6.61
N VAL A 416 -31.89 46.29 7.00
CA VAL A 416 -31.51 46.12 8.43
C VAL A 416 -30.36 47.05 8.87
N ALA A 417 -29.70 47.77 7.96
CA ALA A 417 -28.63 48.72 8.27
C ALA A 417 -29.10 50.19 8.44
N GLY A 418 -30.40 50.40 8.69
CA GLY A 418 -31.05 51.71 8.62
C GLY A 418 -31.58 52.28 9.94
N ILE A 419 -31.12 51.85 11.12
CA ILE A 419 -31.49 52.53 12.38
C ILE A 419 -30.32 52.51 13.37
N ARG A 420 -29.53 53.59 13.39
CA ARG A 420 -29.07 54.23 14.63
C ARG A 420 -28.60 55.65 14.32
N GLN A 421 -29.36 56.60 14.83
CA GLN A 421 -29.10 58.03 14.70
C GLN A 421 -27.82 58.45 15.43
N ASN A 422 -27.10 59.37 14.79
CA ASN A 422 -26.09 60.23 15.38
C ASN A 422 -26.62 60.96 16.62
N LYS A 423 -25.90 60.86 17.74
CA LYS A 423 -25.82 61.94 18.73
C LYS A 423 -24.38 62.44 18.77
N LEU A 424 -24.18 63.59 18.13
CA LEU A 424 -23.05 64.48 18.34
C LEU A 424 -22.98 64.92 19.80
N VAL A 425 -21.81 64.78 20.43
CA VAL A 425 -21.29 65.79 21.37
C VAL A 425 -19.79 65.88 21.17
N HIS A 426 -19.34 66.96 20.54
CA HIS A 426 -18.01 67.52 20.74
C HIS A 426 -18.10 68.46 21.94
N LEU A 427 -17.17 68.38 22.88
CA LEU A 427 -16.55 69.55 23.52
C LEU A 427 -15.24 69.12 24.20
N LYS A 428 -14.29 70.04 24.09
CA LYS A 428 -12.89 70.08 24.53
C LYS A 428 -12.52 69.33 25.81
#